data_AF-A0A0M3DBM0-F1
#
_entry.id   AF-A0A0M3DBM0-F1
#
_cell.length_a   1.000
_cell.length_b   1.000
_cell.length_c   1.000
_cell.angle_alpha   90.00
_cell.angle_beta   90.00
_cell.angle_gamma   90.00
#
_symmetry.space_group_name_H-M   'P 1'
#
loop_
_entity.id
_entity.type
_entity.pdbx_description
1 polymer ?
#
loop_
_entity_poly.entity_id
_entity_poly.type
_entity_poly.pdbx_seq_one_letter_code
_entity_poly.pdbx_strand_id
1 'polypeptide(L)'
;MTAPAGWYTDAQGSTRWWDGSRWGEEAPVVATSPEYLPVPQGTTANTTWVWLIVLLPVLSTIAAIGYLVQMQQGMFEVLAVVPLDGSSSLDVDKFIAAEFNAFLTPWYLVLTLSGWAVYGLSVWFAALDARELAARGFVRPFPWAWAFLSSLVYVIGRHVVIRRRGGRILAPLVVTIAIQVAILLAASVWASVFAVQVFETVFGMVTTRRL
;
A
#
# COMPACT_ATOMS: atom_id res chain seq x y z
N MET A 1 -0.75 -19.31 45.70
CA MET A 1 -1.74 -18.82 44.73
C MET A 1 -2.25 -17.50 45.27
N THR A 2 -1.99 -16.39 44.57
CA THR A 2 -2.47 -15.06 44.95
C THR A 2 -3.90 -14.85 44.46
N ALA A 3 -4.73 -14.19 45.27
CA ALA A 3 -6.12 -13.90 44.91
C ALA A 3 -6.17 -12.99 43.66
N PRO A 4 -7.07 -13.24 42.69
CA PRO A 4 -7.23 -12.40 41.51
C PRO A 4 -7.73 -11.00 41.90
N ALA A 5 -7.49 -9.99 41.06
CA ALA A 5 -7.97 -8.64 41.35
C ALA A 5 -9.52 -8.62 41.35
N GLY A 6 -10.12 -7.96 42.35
CA GLY A 6 -11.56 -7.99 42.55
C GLY A 6 -12.04 -7.36 43.85
N TRP A 7 -13.36 -7.25 43.99
CA TRP A 7 -14.00 -6.86 45.24
C TRP A 7 -14.06 -8.06 46.19
N TYR A 8 -13.59 -7.86 47.42
CA TYR A 8 -13.68 -8.85 48.48
C TYR A 8 -14.23 -8.22 49.75
N THR A 9 -14.96 -9.02 50.53
CA THR A 9 -15.45 -8.63 51.84
C THR A 9 -14.39 -9.00 52.89
N ASP A 10 -14.02 -8.05 53.75
CA ASP A 10 -13.13 -8.30 54.87
C ASP A 10 -13.84 -9.00 56.04
N ALA A 11 -13.07 -9.45 57.03
CA ALA A 11 -13.60 -10.18 58.18
C ALA A 11 -14.55 -9.34 59.06
N GLN A 12 -14.56 -8.02 58.90
CA GLN A 12 -15.48 -7.10 59.57
C GLN A 12 -16.73 -6.79 58.73
N GLY A 13 -16.86 -7.37 57.52
CA GLY A 13 -18.00 -7.18 56.64
C GLY A 13 -17.90 -5.98 55.70
N SER A 14 -16.76 -5.27 55.66
CA SER A 14 -16.55 -4.13 54.75
C SER A 14 -16.01 -4.61 53.40
N THR A 15 -16.51 -4.02 52.31
CA THR A 15 -16.09 -4.38 50.95
C THR A 15 -14.90 -3.53 50.53
N ARG A 16 -13.79 -4.19 50.18
CA ARG A 16 -12.54 -3.54 49.73
C ARG A 16 -12.09 -4.14 48.39
N TRP A 17 -11.44 -3.32 47.58
CA TRP A 17 -10.87 -3.74 46.32
C TRP A 17 -9.46 -4.30 46.52
N TRP A 18 -9.17 -5.47 45.95
CA TRP A 18 -7.84 -6.06 45.86
C TRP A 18 -7.27 -5.85 44.45
N ASP A 19 -6.10 -5.22 44.33
CA ASP A 19 -5.45 -4.98 43.04
C ASP A 19 -4.39 -6.04 42.65
N GLY A 20 -4.24 -7.09 43.47
CA GLY A 20 -3.19 -8.11 43.31
C GLY A 20 -1.94 -7.86 44.14
N SER A 21 -1.77 -6.66 44.70
CA SER A 21 -0.62 -6.27 45.53
C SER A 21 -0.97 -5.51 46.81
N ARG A 22 -2.05 -4.72 46.81
CA ARG A 22 -2.55 -3.93 47.94
C ARG A 22 -4.08 -3.88 47.96
N TRP A 23 -4.60 -3.58 49.15
CA TRP A 23 -6.03 -3.33 49.38
C TRP A 23 -6.32 -1.84 49.24
N GLY A 24 -7.43 -1.49 48.58
CA GLY A 24 -7.92 -0.12 48.41
C GLY A 24 -9.43 -0.03 48.62
N GLU A 25 -9.93 1.19 48.85
CA GLU A 25 -11.37 1.45 49.02
C GLU A 25 -12.09 1.67 47.70
N GLU A 26 -11.35 1.97 46.63
CA GLU A 26 -11.88 2.20 45.29
C GLU A 26 -11.27 1.20 44.31
N ALA A 27 -12.08 0.70 43.39
CA ALA A 27 -11.53 0.05 42.20
C ALA A 27 -10.74 1.08 41.40
N PRO A 28 -9.58 0.74 40.83
CA PRO A 28 -8.87 1.66 39.95
C PRO A 28 -9.85 2.09 38.86
N VAL A 29 -10.00 3.40 38.68
CA VAL A 29 -10.69 3.95 37.52
C VAL A 29 -9.94 3.39 36.32
N VAL A 30 -10.50 2.35 35.71
CA VAL A 30 -10.03 1.87 34.42
C VAL A 30 -10.09 3.11 33.56
N ALA A 31 -8.93 3.63 33.16
CA ALA A 31 -8.89 4.71 32.20
C ALA A 31 -9.62 4.17 30.97
N THR A 32 -10.90 4.55 30.83
CA THR A 32 -11.65 4.31 29.62
C THR A 32 -10.77 4.91 28.54
N SER A 33 -10.39 4.07 27.56
CA SER A 33 -9.54 4.50 26.45
C SER A 33 -9.99 5.89 26.03
N PRO A 34 -9.08 6.89 25.96
CA PRO A 34 -9.43 8.31 25.97
C PRO A 34 -10.57 8.50 24.99
N GLU A 35 -11.74 8.78 25.55
CA GLU A 35 -12.99 8.80 24.82
C GLU A 35 -12.78 9.74 23.64
N TYR A 36 -12.84 9.19 22.42
CA TYR A 36 -12.55 9.96 21.22
C TYR A 36 -13.57 11.09 21.17
N LEU A 37 -13.15 12.30 21.57
CA LEU A 37 -14.06 13.42 21.70
C LEU A 37 -14.81 13.60 20.38
N PRO A 38 -16.16 13.65 20.41
CA PRO A 38 -16.95 13.89 19.22
C PRO A 38 -16.49 15.18 18.54
N VAL A 39 -16.28 15.12 17.23
CA VAL A 39 -15.90 16.29 16.45
C VAL A 39 -17.16 17.13 16.18
N PRO A 40 -17.10 18.48 16.20
CA PRO A 40 -18.26 19.32 15.91
C PRO A 40 -18.94 18.91 14.59
N GLN A 41 -20.28 18.84 14.62
CA GLN A 41 -21.07 18.45 13.46
C GLN A 41 -20.79 19.40 12.28
N GLY A 42 -20.54 18.83 11.10
CA GLY A 42 -20.18 19.60 9.89
C GLY A 42 -18.68 19.74 9.61
N THR A 43 -17.80 19.34 10.55
CA THR A 43 -16.35 19.35 10.31
C THR A 43 -15.99 18.35 9.20
N THR A 44 -15.42 18.85 8.11
CA THR A 44 -15.07 18.00 6.97
C THR A 44 -13.78 17.23 7.26
N ALA A 45 -13.85 15.91 7.14
CA ALA A 45 -12.64 15.06 7.17
C ALA A 45 -11.97 14.96 5.79
N ASN A 46 -12.51 15.66 4.79
CA ASN A 46 -12.03 15.62 3.42
C ASN A 46 -10.94 16.69 3.22
N THR A 47 -9.70 16.25 3.05
CA THR A 47 -8.52 17.10 2.87
C THR A 47 -8.01 16.95 1.45
N THR A 48 -7.37 17.99 0.91
CA THR A 48 -6.73 17.85 -0.42
C THR A 48 -5.61 16.83 -0.37
N TRP A 49 -4.89 16.76 0.75
CA TRP A 49 -3.75 15.85 0.95
C TRP A 49 -4.13 14.37 0.86
N VAL A 50 -5.28 13.95 1.40
CA VAL A 50 -5.69 12.54 1.28
C VAL A 50 -5.97 12.17 -0.18
N TRP A 51 -6.52 13.09 -0.99
CA TRP A 51 -6.71 12.84 -2.42
C TRP A 51 -5.41 12.77 -3.20
N LEU A 52 -4.41 13.58 -2.83
CA LEU A 52 -3.08 13.45 -3.43
C LEU A 52 -2.48 12.07 -3.13
N ILE A 53 -2.63 11.55 -1.91
CA ILE A 53 -2.21 10.18 -1.55
C ILE A 53 -2.97 9.13 -2.38
N VAL A 54 -4.28 9.30 -2.54
CA VAL A 54 -5.15 8.37 -3.30
C VAL A 54 -4.75 8.32 -4.79
N LEU A 55 -4.33 9.44 -5.37
CA LEU A 55 -3.99 9.56 -6.78
C LEU A 55 -2.52 9.24 -7.10
N LEU A 56 -1.62 9.30 -6.12
CA LEU A 56 -0.19 9.00 -6.31
C LEU A 56 0.10 7.64 -6.97
N PRO A 57 -0.59 6.53 -6.63
CA PRO A 57 -0.38 5.26 -7.30
C PRO A 57 -0.57 5.33 -8.81
N VAL A 58 -1.50 6.16 -9.30
CA VAL A 58 -1.75 6.33 -10.74
C VAL A 58 -0.53 6.89 -11.46
N LEU A 59 0.20 7.81 -10.83
CA LEU A 59 1.45 8.35 -11.39
C LEU A 59 2.51 7.24 -11.54
N SER A 60 2.66 6.38 -10.53
CA SER A 60 3.56 5.22 -10.61
C SER A 60 3.09 4.22 -11.66
N THR A 61 1.78 4.05 -11.83
CA THR A 61 1.21 3.14 -12.86
C THR A 61 1.53 3.62 -14.27
N ILE A 62 1.51 4.93 -14.53
CA ILE A 62 1.91 5.47 -15.85
C ILE A 62 3.36 5.11 -16.15
N ALA A 63 4.27 5.30 -15.19
CA ALA A 63 5.66 4.92 -15.35
C ALA A 63 5.85 3.41 -15.52
N ALA A 64 5.06 2.61 -14.80
CA ALA A 64 5.07 1.16 -14.94
C ALA A 64 4.61 0.73 -16.34
N ILE A 65 3.55 1.33 -16.90
CA ILE A 65 3.09 1.04 -18.27
C ILE A 65 4.20 1.35 -19.27
N GLY A 66 4.85 2.51 -19.17
CA GLY A 66 5.97 2.87 -20.05
C GLY A 66 7.11 1.83 -19.99
N TYR A 67 7.47 1.40 -18.79
CA TYR A 67 8.47 0.36 -18.58
C TYR A 67 8.04 -0.98 -19.17
N LEU A 68 6.81 -1.44 -18.90
CA LEU A 68 6.30 -2.72 -19.37
C LEU A 68 6.24 -2.79 -20.90
N VAL A 69 5.84 -1.71 -21.58
CA VAL A 69 5.82 -1.64 -23.05
C VAL A 69 7.24 -1.78 -23.61
N GLN A 70 8.21 -1.04 -23.06
CA GLN A 70 9.58 -1.09 -23.57
C GLN A 70 10.26 -2.42 -23.24
N MET A 71 10.02 -2.95 -22.04
CA MET A 71 10.54 -4.25 -21.62
C MET A 71 9.98 -5.38 -22.49
N GLN A 72 8.67 -5.34 -22.79
CA GLN A 72 8.03 -6.30 -23.68
C GLN A 72 8.68 -6.30 -25.08
N GLN A 73 8.95 -5.12 -25.65
CA GLN A 73 9.64 -5.01 -26.93
C GLN A 73 11.05 -5.59 -26.89
N GLY A 74 11.85 -5.21 -25.89
CA GLY A 74 13.21 -5.71 -25.73
C GLY A 74 13.27 -7.22 -25.47
N MET A 75 12.29 -7.80 -24.77
CA MET A 75 12.22 -9.26 -24.59
C MET A 75 12.05 -10.01 -25.92
N PHE A 76 11.31 -9.46 -26.88
CA PHE A 76 11.20 -10.07 -28.21
C PHE A 76 12.49 -9.91 -29.03
N GLU A 77 13.23 -8.81 -28.84
CA GLU A 77 14.57 -8.63 -29.44
C GLU A 77 15.56 -9.67 -28.88
N VAL A 78 15.54 -9.92 -27.57
CA VAL A 78 16.36 -10.98 -26.95
C VAL A 78 16.04 -12.33 -27.57
N LEU A 79 14.77 -12.69 -27.69
CA LEU A 79 14.34 -13.96 -28.30
C LEU A 79 14.81 -14.09 -29.76
N ALA A 80 14.86 -12.99 -30.51
CA ALA A 80 15.31 -12.99 -31.91
C ALA A 80 16.82 -13.20 -32.06
N VAL A 81 17.62 -12.87 -31.03
CA VAL A 81 19.08 -13.06 -31.03
C VAL A 81 19.49 -14.48 -30.64
N VAL A 82 18.64 -15.22 -29.93
CA VAL A 82 18.94 -16.59 -29.50
C VAL A 82 18.84 -17.55 -30.70
N PRO A 83 19.94 -18.21 -31.12
CA PRO A 83 19.92 -19.20 -32.19
C PRO A 83 19.31 -20.49 -31.66
N LEU A 84 18.00 -20.54 -31.67
CA LEU A 84 17.25 -21.69 -31.16
C LEU A 84 17.33 -22.90 -32.09
N ASP A 85 17.83 -22.74 -33.32
CA ASP A 85 17.98 -23.77 -34.36
C ASP A 85 19.23 -24.65 -34.18
N GLY A 86 20.11 -24.33 -33.23
CA GLY A 86 21.32 -25.10 -32.92
C GLY A 86 22.36 -25.11 -34.05
N SER A 87 22.13 -24.32 -35.11
CA SER A 87 23.01 -24.24 -36.28
C SER A 87 24.19 -23.30 -36.05
N SER A 88 24.06 -22.38 -35.08
CA SER A 88 25.05 -21.37 -34.75
C SER A 88 25.21 -21.21 -33.23
N SER A 89 26.42 -20.86 -32.80
CA SER A 89 26.69 -20.48 -31.42
C SER A 89 26.04 -19.13 -31.10
N LEU A 90 25.55 -18.97 -29.87
CA LEU A 90 25.02 -17.70 -29.38
C LEU A 90 26.08 -16.59 -29.51
N ASP A 91 25.71 -15.50 -30.19
CA ASP A 91 26.49 -14.26 -30.19
C ASP A 91 26.29 -13.58 -28.84
N VAL A 92 27.24 -13.84 -27.93
CA VAL A 92 27.17 -13.42 -26.52
C VAL A 92 27.09 -11.89 -26.40
N ASP A 93 27.83 -11.15 -27.23
CA ASP A 93 27.86 -9.70 -27.17
C ASP A 93 26.50 -9.09 -27.54
N LYS A 94 25.88 -9.58 -28.61
CA LYS A 94 24.53 -9.15 -29.01
C LYS A 94 23.47 -9.58 -28.01
N PHE A 95 23.59 -10.77 -27.46
CA PHE A 95 22.65 -11.27 -26.46
C PHE A 95 22.67 -10.40 -25.20
N ILE A 96 23.85 -10.11 -24.66
CA ILE A 96 24.01 -9.22 -23.50
C ILE A 96 23.45 -7.83 -23.81
N ALA A 97 23.76 -7.26 -24.97
CA ALA A 97 23.24 -5.94 -25.37
C ALA A 97 21.70 -5.93 -25.46
N ALA A 98 21.09 -6.99 -26.01
CA ALA A 98 19.64 -7.13 -26.08
C ALA A 98 19.00 -7.25 -24.68
N GLU A 99 19.60 -8.03 -23.77
CA GLU A 99 19.12 -8.14 -22.39
C GLU A 99 19.17 -6.80 -21.65
N PHE A 100 20.26 -6.06 -21.77
CA PHE A 100 20.37 -4.73 -21.18
C PHE A 100 19.32 -3.77 -21.74
N ASN A 101 19.08 -3.80 -23.05
CA ASN A 101 18.06 -2.97 -23.69
C ASN A 101 16.63 -3.37 -23.29
N ALA A 102 16.40 -4.64 -22.94
CA ALA A 102 15.11 -5.11 -22.44
C ALA A 102 14.81 -4.66 -21.00
N PHE A 103 15.81 -4.67 -20.11
CA PHE A 103 15.58 -4.43 -18.68
C PHE A 103 16.03 -3.04 -18.19
N LEU A 104 17.18 -2.54 -18.65
CA LEU A 104 17.72 -1.24 -18.24
C LEU A 104 17.30 -0.12 -19.19
N THR A 105 16.00 0.04 -19.33
CA THR A 105 15.39 1.02 -20.23
C THR A 105 15.39 2.44 -19.63
N PRO A 106 15.26 3.51 -20.44
CA PRO A 106 14.97 4.84 -19.91
C PRO A 106 13.73 4.86 -19.00
N TRP A 107 12.69 4.08 -19.34
CA TRP A 107 11.51 3.93 -18.50
C TRP A 107 11.77 3.21 -17.18
N TYR A 108 12.77 2.32 -17.08
CA TYR A 108 13.20 1.75 -15.81
C TYR A 108 13.65 2.83 -14.83
N LEU A 109 14.41 3.83 -15.31
CA LEU A 109 14.82 4.97 -14.48
C LEU A 109 13.62 5.82 -14.07
N VAL A 110 12.71 6.12 -15.01
CA VAL A 110 11.49 6.87 -14.68
C VAL A 110 10.63 6.13 -13.67
N LEU A 111 10.43 4.82 -13.83
CA LEU A 111 9.70 3.97 -12.88
C LEU A 111 10.37 3.99 -11.51
N THR A 112 11.68 3.78 -11.45
CA THR A 112 12.44 3.77 -10.19
C THR A 112 12.35 5.10 -9.46
N LEU A 113 12.63 6.21 -10.15
CA LEU A 113 12.55 7.55 -9.58
C LEU A 113 11.11 7.90 -9.16
N SER A 114 10.11 7.52 -9.96
CA SER A 114 8.71 7.72 -9.61
C SER A 114 8.30 6.95 -8.35
N GLY A 115 8.84 5.74 -8.15
CA GLY A 115 8.60 4.95 -6.94
C GLY A 115 9.12 5.64 -5.68
N TRP A 116 10.35 6.15 -5.71
CA TRP A 116 10.92 6.95 -4.62
C TRP A 116 10.14 8.24 -4.38
N ALA A 117 9.76 8.95 -5.45
CA ALA A 117 8.96 10.16 -5.36
C ALA A 117 7.58 9.88 -4.74
N VAL A 118 6.87 8.85 -5.22
CA VAL A 118 5.57 8.43 -4.69
C VAL A 118 5.66 8.02 -3.23
N TYR A 119 6.71 7.29 -2.84
CA TYR A 119 6.94 6.93 -1.44
C TYR A 119 7.13 8.16 -0.55
N GLY A 120 8.07 9.05 -0.91
CA GLY A 120 8.35 10.27 -0.16
C GLY A 120 7.16 11.22 -0.10
N LEU A 121 6.48 11.45 -1.23
CA LEU A 121 5.28 12.28 -1.30
C LEU A 121 4.11 11.68 -0.51
N SER A 122 3.95 10.36 -0.48
CA SER A 122 2.92 9.71 0.33
C SER A 122 3.10 10.02 1.82
N VAL A 123 4.33 9.92 2.33
CA VAL A 123 4.64 10.23 3.73
C VAL A 123 4.49 11.72 4.01
N TRP A 124 4.99 12.57 3.11
CA TRP A 124 4.86 14.02 3.22
C TRP A 124 3.39 14.46 3.27
N PHE A 125 2.56 13.98 2.34
CA PHE A 125 1.14 14.29 2.30
C PHE A 125 0.39 13.72 3.50
N ALA A 126 0.78 12.55 4.02
CA ALA A 126 0.20 12.02 5.26
C ALA A 126 0.49 12.94 6.46
N ALA A 127 1.70 13.52 6.53
CA ALA A 127 2.03 14.48 7.57
C ALA A 127 1.21 15.78 7.44
N LEU A 128 1.02 16.31 6.23
CA LEU A 128 0.19 17.48 5.99
C LEU A 128 -1.30 17.21 6.29
N ASP A 129 -1.79 16.05 5.89
CA ASP A 129 -3.15 15.60 6.17
C ASP A 129 -3.43 15.49 7.68
N ALA A 130 -2.52 14.87 8.44
CA ALA A 130 -2.64 14.76 9.89
C ALA A 130 -2.63 16.14 10.56
N ARG A 131 -1.78 17.07 10.11
CA ARG A 131 -1.75 18.45 10.62
C ARG A 131 -3.03 19.20 10.31
N GLU A 132 -3.56 19.06 9.11
CA GLU A 132 -4.81 19.70 8.70
C GLU A 132 -6.02 19.14 9.48
N LEU A 133 -6.07 17.82 9.70
CA LEU A 133 -7.08 17.21 10.57
C LEU A 133 -7.00 17.74 12.01
N ALA A 134 -5.80 17.84 12.57
CA ALA A 134 -5.62 18.41 13.90
C ALA A 134 -6.12 19.86 13.98
N ALA A 135 -5.79 20.67 12.97
CA ALA A 135 -6.27 22.06 12.86
C ALA A 135 -7.80 22.16 12.76
N ARG A 136 -8.46 21.16 12.17
CA ARG A 136 -9.93 21.05 12.06
C ARG A 136 -10.60 20.50 13.34
N GLY A 137 -9.84 20.21 14.40
CA GLY A 137 -10.39 19.74 15.68
C GLY A 137 -10.39 18.22 15.86
N PHE A 138 -9.76 17.45 14.97
CA PHE A 138 -9.56 16.01 15.20
C PHE A 138 -8.42 15.80 16.22
N VAL A 139 -8.76 15.72 17.51
CA VAL A 139 -7.81 15.46 18.61
C VAL A 139 -7.09 14.12 18.40
N ARG A 140 -5.75 14.09 18.29
CA ARG A 140 -4.96 12.87 17.99
C ARG A 140 -5.42 12.16 16.71
N PRO A 141 -5.15 12.73 15.51
CA PRO A 141 -5.43 12.04 14.25
C PRO A 141 -4.59 10.75 14.15
N PHE A 142 -4.91 9.90 13.18
CA PHE A 142 -4.15 8.68 12.94
C PHE A 142 -2.66 9.02 12.69
N PRO A 143 -1.69 8.31 13.30
CA PRO A 143 -0.29 8.67 13.17
C PRO A 143 0.20 8.58 11.72
N TRP A 144 0.72 9.69 11.19
CA TRP A 144 1.20 9.76 9.80
C TRP A 144 2.38 8.83 9.51
N ALA A 145 3.17 8.47 10.53
CA ALA A 145 4.33 7.58 10.38
C ALA A 145 3.96 6.18 9.85
N TRP A 146 2.71 5.74 10.01
CA TRP A 146 2.22 4.50 9.39
C TRP A 146 2.24 4.53 7.86
N ALA A 147 2.35 5.71 7.24
CA ALA A 147 2.57 5.84 5.80
C ALA A 147 3.91 5.26 5.34
N PHE A 148 4.91 5.14 6.21
CA PHE A 148 6.18 4.46 5.89
C PHE A 148 5.99 2.97 5.62
N LEU A 149 4.99 2.34 6.24
CA LEU A 149 4.64 0.95 5.99
C LEU A 149 3.90 0.82 4.65
N SER A 150 2.86 1.63 4.45
CA SER A 150 2.26 1.88 3.14
C SER A 150 1.27 3.05 3.20
N SER A 151 1.08 3.71 2.06
CA SER A 151 0.02 4.72 1.91
C SER A 151 -1.38 4.12 2.18
N LEU A 152 -1.60 2.85 1.84
CA LEU A 152 -2.85 2.13 2.10
C LEU A 152 -3.15 1.99 3.59
N VAL A 153 -2.15 1.60 4.39
CA VAL A 153 -2.30 1.50 5.85
C VAL A 153 -2.70 2.85 6.44
N TYR A 154 -2.10 3.94 5.95
CA TYR A 154 -2.49 5.29 6.36
C TYR A 154 -3.94 5.63 6.03
N VAL A 155 -4.36 5.45 4.77
CA VAL A 155 -5.73 5.75 4.32
C VAL A 155 -6.77 4.94 5.09
N ILE A 156 -6.51 3.64 5.32
CA ILE A 156 -7.40 2.75 6.08
C ILE A 156 -7.45 3.17 7.55
N GLY A 157 -6.30 3.36 8.19
CA GLY A 157 -6.21 3.73 9.61
C GLY A 157 -6.90 5.06 9.91
N ARG A 158 -6.65 6.07 9.06
CA ARG A 158 -7.34 7.37 9.10
C ARG A 158 -8.85 7.22 9.01
N HIS A 159 -9.35 6.40 8.08
CA HIS A 159 -10.78 6.17 7.92
C HIS A 159 -11.41 5.56 9.18
N VAL A 160 -10.77 4.56 9.80
CA VAL A 160 -11.26 3.94 11.05
C VAL A 160 -11.34 4.96 12.18
N VAL A 161 -10.33 5.82 12.34
CA VAL A 161 -10.33 6.87 13.37
C VAL A 161 -11.45 7.89 13.15
N ILE A 162 -11.69 8.31 11.90
CA ILE A 162 -12.76 9.26 11.55
C ILE A 162 -14.14 8.64 11.76
N ARG A 163 -14.33 7.38 11.34
CA ARG A 163 -15.61 6.68 11.46
C ARG A 163 -16.01 6.48 12.92
N ARG A 164 -15.04 6.21 13.80
CA ARG A 164 -15.27 6.12 15.26
C ARG A 164 -15.72 7.45 15.90
N ARG A 165 -15.51 8.59 15.22
CA ARG A 165 -15.87 9.94 15.70
C ARG A 165 -17.15 10.50 15.07
N GLY A 166 -17.92 9.68 14.36
CA GLY A 166 -19.15 10.09 13.69
C GLY A 166 -18.97 10.72 12.30
N GLY A 167 -17.75 10.70 11.74
CA GLY A 167 -17.51 11.13 10.36
C GLY A 167 -18.08 10.15 9.34
N ARG A 168 -18.95 10.62 8.43
CA ARG A 168 -19.69 9.77 7.46
C ARG A 168 -18.99 9.54 6.11
N ILE A 169 -17.74 9.97 5.93
CA ILE A 169 -17.15 10.02 4.57
C ILE A 169 -16.29 8.78 4.28
N LEU A 170 -16.79 7.94 3.36
CA LEU A 170 -16.12 6.75 2.80
C LEU A 170 -15.33 7.04 1.51
N ALA A 171 -15.48 8.24 0.93
CA ALA A 171 -15.07 8.50 -0.46
C ALA A 171 -13.58 8.23 -0.75
N PRO A 172 -12.60 8.77 0.01
CA PRO A 172 -11.18 8.51 -0.29
C PRO A 172 -10.82 7.03 -0.17
N LEU A 173 -11.40 6.30 0.79
CA LEU A 173 -11.16 4.88 0.98
C LEU A 173 -11.70 4.06 -0.19
N VAL A 174 -12.96 4.30 -0.60
CA VAL A 174 -13.59 3.58 -1.72
C VAL A 174 -12.84 3.84 -3.02
N VAL A 175 -12.45 5.10 -3.29
CA VAL A 175 -11.67 5.44 -4.49
C VAL A 175 -10.30 4.78 -4.46
N THR A 176 -9.62 4.74 -3.31
CA THR A 176 -8.35 4.02 -3.17
C THR A 176 -8.50 2.54 -3.52
N ILE A 177 -9.53 1.88 -2.98
CA ILE A 177 -9.83 0.47 -3.29
C ILE A 177 -10.10 0.30 -4.79
N ALA A 178 -10.94 1.16 -5.37
CA ALA A 178 -11.27 1.10 -6.80
C ALA A 178 -10.03 1.24 -7.69
N ILE A 179 -9.13 2.19 -7.37
CA ILE A 179 -7.86 2.38 -8.10
C ILE A 179 -6.99 1.13 -7.98
N GLN A 180 -6.81 0.58 -6.77
CA GLN A 180 -5.95 -0.60 -6.60
C GLN A 180 -6.50 -1.84 -7.31
N VAL A 181 -7.82 -2.05 -7.26
CA VAL A 181 -8.48 -3.12 -8.01
C VAL A 181 -8.30 -2.92 -9.51
N ALA A 182 -8.49 -1.71 -10.02
CA ALA A 182 -8.31 -1.42 -11.44
C ALA A 182 -6.87 -1.66 -11.91
N ILE A 183 -5.87 -1.22 -11.13
CA ILE A 183 -4.44 -1.46 -11.42
C ILE A 183 -4.15 -2.96 -11.42
N LEU A 184 -4.63 -3.70 -10.41
CA LEU A 184 -4.42 -5.14 -10.31
C LEU A 184 -5.03 -5.89 -11.50
N LEU A 185 -6.25 -5.56 -11.88
CA LEU A 185 -6.93 -6.16 -13.03
C LEU A 185 -6.20 -5.85 -14.34
N ALA A 186 -5.80 -4.59 -14.55
CA ALA A 186 -5.06 -4.18 -15.74
C ALA A 186 -3.71 -4.92 -15.84
N ALA A 187 -2.96 -5.02 -14.75
CA ALA A 187 -1.71 -5.76 -14.69
C ALA A 187 -1.92 -7.25 -14.96
N SER A 188 -3.01 -7.84 -14.43
CA SER A 188 -3.33 -9.26 -14.64
C SER A 188 -3.69 -9.57 -16.10
N VAL A 189 -4.49 -8.70 -16.73
CA VAL A 189 -4.83 -8.81 -18.15
C VAL A 189 -3.57 -8.65 -19.00
N TRP A 190 -2.75 -7.63 -18.74
CA TRP A 190 -1.51 -7.43 -19.45
C TRP A 190 -0.57 -8.64 -19.34
N ALA A 191 -0.35 -9.16 -18.13
CA ALA A 191 0.51 -10.32 -17.90
C ALA A 191 0.00 -11.57 -18.64
N SER A 192 -1.32 -11.76 -18.68
CA SER A 192 -1.93 -12.88 -19.41
C SER A 192 -1.71 -12.76 -20.93
N VAL A 193 -1.95 -11.56 -21.48
CA VAL A 193 -1.70 -11.28 -22.91
C VAL A 193 -0.22 -11.47 -23.25
N PHE A 194 0.67 -10.94 -22.43
CA PHE A 194 2.11 -11.06 -22.62
C PHE A 194 2.56 -12.53 -22.59
N ALA A 195 2.07 -13.32 -21.64
CA ALA A 195 2.38 -14.75 -21.55
C ALA A 195 1.94 -15.52 -22.80
N VAL A 196 0.74 -15.23 -23.33
CA VAL A 196 0.25 -15.83 -24.58
C VAL A 196 1.15 -15.45 -25.75
N GLN A 197 1.52 -14.17 -25.89
CA GLN A 197 2.38 -13.71 -26.98
C GLN A 197 3.76 -14.36 -26.95
N VAL A 198 4.37 -14.49 -25.77
CA VAL A 198 5.65 -15.18 -25.60
C VAL A 198 5.52 -16.64 -26.01
N PHE A 199 4.46 -17.32 -25.55
CA PHE A 199 4.20 -18.72 -25.90
C PHE A 199 4.03 -18.90 -27.41
N GLU A 200 3.21 -18.08 -28.06
CA GLU A 200 2.97 -18.12 -29.51
C GLU A 200 4.25 -17.88 -30.31
N THR A 201 5.05 -16.88 -29.90
CA THR A 201 6.31 -16.54 -30.57
C THR A 201 7.28 -17.70 -30.48
N VAL A 202 7.50 -18.25 -29.29
CA VAL A 202 8.41 -19.39 -29.08
C VAL A 202 7.91 -20.64 -29.80
N PHE A 203 6.61 -20.95 -29.71
CA PHE A 203 6.02 -22.11 -30.37
C PHE A 203 6.09 -21.99 -31.90
N GLY A 204 5.81 -20.81 -32.46
CA GLY A 204 5.97 -20.49 -33.88
C GLY A 204 7.40 -20.71 -34.34
N MET A 205 8.37 -20.15 -33.62
CA MET A 205 9.80 -20.34 -33.91
C MET A 205 10.23 -21.81 -33.89
N VAL A 206 9.60 -22.66 -33.09
CA VAL A 206 9.87 -24.11 -33.03
C VAL A 206 9.13 -24.89 -34.12
N THR A 207 7.89 -24.52 -34.46
CA THR A 207 7.04 -25.30 -35.39
C THR A 207 7.30 -25.01 -36.86
N THR A 208 7.63 -23.77 -37.24
CA THR A 208 8.10 -23.44 -38.60
C THR A 208 9.35 -24.23 -39.01
N ARG A 209 10.03 -24.90 -38.05
CA ARG A 209 11.16 -25.80 -38.30
C ARG A 209 10.81 -27.20 -38.79
N ARG A 210 9.55 -27.63 -38.67
CA ARG A 210 9.13 -29.01 -38.98
C ARG A 210 8.58 -29.18 -40.40
N LEU A 211 8.49 -28.10 -41.16
CA LEU A 211 8.07 -28.06 -42.57
C LEU A 211 9.24 -27.61 -43.43
#